data_AF-A0A7J4RA46-F1
#
_entry.id   AF-A0A7J4RA46-F1
#
_cell.length_a   1.000
_cell.length_b   1.000
_cell.length_c   1.000
_cell.angle_alpha   90.00
_cell.angle_beta   90.00
_cell.angle_gamma   90.00
#
_symmetry.space_group_name_H-M   'P 1'
#
loop_
_entity.id
_entity.type
_entity.pdbx_description
1 polymer ?
#
loop_
_entity_poly.entity_id
_entity_poly.type
_entity_poly.pdbx_seq_one_letter_code
_entity_poly.pdbx_strand_id
1 'polypeptide(L)' 'MIVKNQYIKVCPNCGSTNITIPKAGLDIKMTLKDMCRDCNARGNFPEVELEQLEAFRKRLKK' A
#
# COMPACT_ATOMS: atom_id res chain seq x y z
N MET A 1 16.50 19.90 8.49
CA MET A 1 15.84 19.42 7.26
C MET A 1 14.68 18.54 7.70
N ILE A 2 13.44 18.98 7.52
CA ILE A 2 12.25 18.22 7.96
C ILE A 2 12.05 17.12 6.91
N VAL A 3 12.50 15.91 7.23
CA VAL A 3 12.24 14.72 6.43
C VAL A 3 10.73 14.52 6.46
N LYS A 4 10.04 14.82 5.36
CA LYS A 4 8.64 14.45 5.21
C LYS A 4 8.62 12.93 5.17
N ASN A 5 8.22 12.25 6.24
CA ASN A 5 8.06 10.80 6.25
C ASN A 5 7.10 10.43 5.11
N GLN A 6 7.65 9.92 4.01
CA GLN A 6 6.87 9.47 2.87
C GLN A 6 6.36 8.06 3.20
N TYR A 7 5.09 7.98 3.57
CA TYR A 7 4.38 6.72 3.74
C TYR A 7 3.92 6.23 2.36
N ILE A 8 4.16 4.95 2.08
CA ILE A 8 3.76 4.29 0.85
C ILE A 8 2.92 3.06 1.19
N LYS A 9 1.77 2.89 0.54
CA LYS A 9 1.01 1.65 0.63
C LYS A 9 1.79 0.54 -0.06
N VAL A 10 1.81 -0.63 0.58
CA VAL A 10 2.47 -1.83 0.04
C VAL A 10 1.53 -3.02 0.09
N CYS A 11 1.50 -3.81 -0.97
CA CYS A 11 0.66 -5.00 -1.02
C CYS A 11 1.20 -6.05 -0.05
N PRO A 12 0.42 -6.54 0.92
CA PRO A 12 0.90 -7.51 1.89
C PRO A 12 1.05 -8.92 1.28
N ASN A 13 0.51 -9.15 0.08
CA ASN A 13 0.58 -10.46 -0.58
C ASN A 13 1.86 -10.62 -1.43
N CYS A 14 2.25 -9.57 -2.15
CA CYS A 14 3.39 -9.63 -3.09
C CYS A 14 4.48 -8.57 -2.85
N GLY A 15 4.27 -7.63 -1.93
CA GLY A 15 5.24 -6.55 -1.63
C GLY A 15 5.29 -5.45 -2.69
N SER A 16 4.37 -5.45 -3.65
CA SER A 16 4.29 -4.41 -4.67
C SER A 16 3.73 -3.11 -4.10
N THR A 17 4.31 -1.99 -4.53
CA THR A 17 3.83 -0.62 -4.23
C THR A 17 2.93 -0.08 -5.34
N ASN A 18 2.69 -0.85 -6.40
CA ASN A 18 1.83 -0.48 -7.52
C ASN A 18 0.36 -0.71 -7.14
N ILE A 19 -0.14 0.18 -6.30
CA ILE A 19 -1.46 0.08 -5.69
C ILE A 19 -2.34 1.18 -6.26
N THR A 20 -3.49 0.76 -6.78
CA THR A 20 -4.56 1.66 -7.15
C THR A 20 -5.33 2.00 -5.90
N ILE A 21 -5.10 3.22 -5.40
CA ILE A 21 -5.90 3.80 -4.33
C ILE A 21 -7.11 4.45 -4.99
N PRO A 22 -8.31 3.91 -4.81
CA PRO A 22 -9.50 4.56 -5.32
C PRO A 22 -9.63 5.94 -4.69
N LYS A 23 -9.81 6.99 -5.50
CA LYS A 23 -10.06 8.34 -4.99
C LYS A 23 -11.27 8.26 -4.08
N ALA A 24 -11.16 8.76 -2.85
CA ALA A 24 -12.29 8.88 -1.93
C ALA A 24 -13.36 9.77 -2.58
N GLY A 25 -14.27 9.16 -3.33
CA GLY A 25 -15.49 9.81 -3.77
C GLY A 25 -16.32 10.10 -2.52
N LEU A 26 -17.02 11.23 -2.54
CA LEU A 26 -17.90 11.80 -1.50
C LEU A 26 -19.05 10.89 -1.01
N ASP A 27 -18.97 9.58 -1.23
CA ASP A 27 -20.00 8.61 -0.93
C ASP A 27 -19.65 7.82 0.34
N ILE A 28 -20.35 8.17 1.43
CA ILE A 28 -20.25 7.60 2.78
C ILE A 28 -20.46 6.06 2.82
N LYS A 29 -20.86 5.45 1.69
CA LYS A 29 -21.14 4.01 1.57
C LYS A 29 -20.09 3.18 0.81
N MET A 30 -19.06 3.77 0.22
CA MET A 30 -18.06 2.96 -0.50
C MET A 30 -16.79 2.77 0.34
N THR A 31 -16.68 1.59 0.96
CA THR A 31 -15.40 1.00 1.40
C THR A 31 -14.58 0.67 0.16
N LEU A 32 -14.06 1.68 -0.53
CA LEU A 32 -13.21 1.48 -1.70
C LEU A 32 -11.88 0.89 -1.22
N LYS A 33 -11.74 -0.43 -1.38
CA LYS A 33 -10.55 -1.19 -1.00
C LYS A 33 -9.41 -0.87 -1.96
N ASP A 34 -8.19 -0.78 -1.42
CA ASP A 34 -6.97 -0.68 -2.22
C ASP A 34 -6.85 -1.93 -3.11
N MET A 35 -6.35 -1.74 -4.34
CA MET A 35 -6.12 -2.84 -5.27
C MET A 35 -4.67 -2.88 -5.74
N CYS A 36 -4.01 -4.02 -5.61
CA CYS A 36 -2.66 -4.22 -6.14
C CYS A 36 -2.76 -4.60 -7.62
N ARG A 37 -2.02 -3.90 -8.49
CA ARG A 37 -2.04 -4.19 -9.94
C ARG A 37 -1.25 -5.43 -10.32
N ASP A 38 -0.28 -5.85 -9.51
CA ASP A 38 0.57 -7.01 -9.84
C ASP A 38 -0.07 -8.34 -9.48
N CYS A 39 -0.72 -8.44 -8.31
CA CYS A 39 -1.32 -9.69 -7.84
C CYS A 39 -2.86 -9.65 -7.78
N ASN A 40 -3.49 -8.54 -8.22
CA ASN A 40 -4.93 -8.30 -8.14
C ASN A 40 -5.54 -8.45 -6.72
N ALA A 41 -4.72 -8.44 -5.67
CA ALA A 41 -5.21 -8.43 -4.30
C ALA A 41 -6.04 -7.17 -4.06
N ARG A 42 -7.15 -7.31 -3.33
CA ARG A 42 -8.04 -6.21 -2.94
C ARG A 42 -8.23 -6.23 -1.44
N GLY A 43 -7.98 -5.11 -0.77
CA GLY A 43 -8.07 -5.06 0.68
C GLY A 43 -7.68 -3.71 1.26
N ASN A 44 -7.50 -3.67 2.57
CA ASN A 44 -6.80 -2.56 3.21
C ASN A 44 -5.32 -2.93 3.22
N PHE A 45 -4.51 -2.14 2.51
CA PHE A 45 -3.08 -2.40 2.46
C PHE A 45 -2.32 -1.58 3.51
N PRO A 46 -1.29 -2.18 4.15
CA PRO A 46 -0.49 -1.47 5.12
C PRO A 46 0.28 -0.33 4.45
N GLU A 47 0.43 0.76 5.19
CA GLU A 47 1.31 1.87 4.87
C GLU A 47 2.63 1.68 5.62
N VAL A 48 3.74 1.72 4.89
CA VAL A 48 5.08 1.61 5.46
C VAL A 48 5.87 2.87 5.09
N GLU A 49 6.80 3.26 5.93
CA GLU A 49 7.74 4.32 5.59
C GLU A 49 8.63 3.86 4.44
N LEU A 50 8.99 4.78 3.54
CA LEU A 50 9.84 4.48 2.39
C LEU A 50 11.14 3.76 2.81
N GLU A 51 11.72 4.18 3.94
CA GLU A 51 12.93 3.58 4.53
C GLU A 51 12.72 2.13 4.99
N GLN A 52 11.49 1.79 5.40
CA GLN A 52 11.13 0.45 5.85
C GLN A 52 10.62 -0.45 4.72
N LEU A 53 10.39 0.10 3.52
CA LEU A 53 9.89 -0.65 2.38
C LEU A 53 10.83 -1.81 1.99
N GLU A 54 12.13 -1.58 1.98
CA GLU A 54 13.12 -2.61 1.67
C GLU A 54 13.12 -3.74 2.70
N ALA A 55 13.03 -3.38 3.99
CA ALA A 55 12.94 -4.35 5.09
C ALA A 55 11.65 -5.18 4.99
N PHE A 56 10.53 -4.55 4.62
CA PHE A 56 9.26 -5.21 4.41
C PHE A 56 9.33 -6.22 3.25
N ARG A 57 9.91 -5.83 2.11
CA ARG A 57 10.11 -6.73 0.95
C ARG A 57 10.97 -7.95 1.30
N LYS A 58 11.98 -7.79 2.16
CA LYS A 58 12.80 -8.91 2.64
C LYS A 58 11.99 -9.88 3.51
N ARG A 59 11.08 -9.38 4.34
CA ARG A 59 10.23 -10.23 5.22
C ARG A 59 9.21 -11.07 4.44
N LEU A 60 8.75 -10.61 3.28
CA LEU A 60 7.78 -11.32 2.45
C LEU A 60 8.35 -12.51 1.66
N LYS A 61 9.67 -12.59 1.45
CA LYS A 61 10.32 -13.69 0.70
C LYS A 61 10.62 -14.93 1.55
N LYS A 62 10.01 -15.06 2.72
CA LYS A 62 10.24 -16.20 3.64
C LYS A 62 9.25 -17.31 3.35
#